data_AF-A0A2N5L052-F1
#
_entry.id   AF-A0A2N5L052-F1
#
_cell.length_a   1.000
_cell.length_b   1.000
_cell.length_c   1.000
_cell.angle_alpha   90.00
_cell.angle_beta   90.00
_cell.angle_gamma   90.00
#
_symmetry.space_group_name_H-M   'P 1'
#
loop_
_entity.id
_entity.type
_entity.pdbx_description
1 polymer ?
#
loop_
_entity_poly.entity_id
_entity_poly.type
_entity_poly.pdbx_seq_one_letter_code
_entity_poly.pdbx_strand_id
1 'polypeptide(L)'
;MVFLRYLTITSRKVWKITNKHLRINDMNDIDNKCLLILGNGFDLQCGLNTTYDNFFNLRFGIILTAQIHWEYVKNISKVNADYKDTLYERKSAAKEFFRQNLYKNKNSINALVKEYVEKFSDELKELKPINSQDTNLTKRIDYLNSEFENFTKNNITNSWELIALAAFAFIKNDSPIMWSDVERMIYEVITWVLKGRRKSDAQLQKEDDLVNHKFYTVSTDALDKKANTNFIAFFNGYSFENDAALNEPPYQSIFRKIIEKEFYDPYESLDILANKMLNELVKFESIFSNFINQQTGLDYEKDTKTINYYQRATKLVRSLIYPNGYMNEDINTIIDILNFNYTFDVRFKIPFLKSIDLKGKWQINSWNNIHGVACWNSDIAQQQYSQLFKNKELEKLPAPIFGVDNHEIFEIDSGENDNWDDPRIIFTKSYRLIDNHVNSIRNTAFQKKVDTIIIYGHSLNRADYSYFESIFDIYDVFNSDVKLRFYYWHGYDKKDNLSEEQKKVIAKQQERKAMKNIAKLLNSYGSTLENEHGENIINKLVLEQRLSLLPSPLL
;
A
#
# COMPACT_ATOMS: atom_id res chain seq x y z
N MET A 1 -15.71 46.18 10.16
CA MET A 1 -15.53 47.55 9.63
C MET A 1 -14.04 47.73 9.39
N VAL A 2 -13.57 47.38 8.17
CA VAL A 2 -12.88 48.25 7.17
C VAL A 2 -11.52 48.76 7.66
N PHE A 3 -10.36 48.41 7.10
CA PHE A 3 -9.77 48.73 5.77
C PHE A 3 -8.49 47.84 5.62
N LEU A 4 -8.11 47.13 4.54
CA LEU A 4 -8.00 47.39 3.09
C LEU A 4 -7.00 48.50 2.72
N ARG A 5 -5.77 48.12 2.33
CA ARG A 5 -4.72 48.84 1.55
C ARG A 5 -3.39 48.06 1.74
N TYR A 6 -2.69 47.48 0.77
CA TYR A 6 -2.21 47.96 -0.52
C TYR A 6 -1.88 46.76 -1.44
N LEU A 7 -2.45 46.69 -2.64
CA LEU A 7 -1.96 45.84 -3.72
C LEU A 7 -2.39 46.48 -5.04
N THR A 8 -1.60 47.44 -5.52
CA THR A 8 -1.63 47.95 -6.90
C THR A 8 -0.39 48.81 -7.14
N ILE A 9 0.69 48.21 -7.64
CA ILE A 9 1.63 48.90 -8.54
C ILE A 9 2.02 47.91 -9.64
N THR A 10 1.43 48.13 -10.81
CA THR A 10 1.95 47.72 -12.10
C THR A 10 3.14 48.61 -12.46
N SER A 11 4.24 48.03 -12.98
CA SER A 11 4.95 48.47 -14.20
C SER A 11 6.42 48.04 -14.24
N ARG A 12 6.76 47.41 -15.37
CA ARG A 12 7.99 47.57 -16.16
C ARG A 12 9.24 48.09 -15.43
N LYS A 13 10.22 47.21 -15.20
CA LYS A 13 11.64 47.57 -15.33
C LYS A 13 12.38 46.54 -16.16
N VAL A 14 12.60 46.96 -17.40
CA VAL A 14 13.61 46.46 -18.34
C VAL A 14 14.96 46.52 -17.65
N TRP A 15 15.66 45.39 -17.56
CA TRP A 15 17.10 45.36 -17.32
C TRP A 15 17.77 44.87 -18.60
N LYS A 16 18.20 45.84 -19.42
CA LYS A 16 19.29 45.65 -20.38
C LYS A 16 20.57 45.92 -19.60
N ILE A 17 21.34 44.88 -19.31
CA ILE A 17 22.79 45.01 -19.21
C ILE A 17 23.40 44.13 -20.28
N THR A 18 24.05 44.83 -21.21
CA THR A 18 24.95 44.34 -22.24
C THR A 18 26.19 43.73 -21.59
N ASN A 19 26.47 42.46 -21.89
CA ASN A 19 27.84 41.97 -21.96
C ASN A 19 28.02 41.27 -23.30
N LYS A 20 28.86 41.88 -24.14
CA LYS A 20 29.27 41.46 -25.47
C LYS A 20 30.50 40.56 -25.30
N HIS A 21 30.51 39.44 -26.02
CA HIS A 21 31.52 38.35 -26.03
C HIS A 21 31.35 37.22 -25.01
N LEU A 22 30.25 36.48 -25.14
CA LEU A 22 30.30 35.03 -25.01
C LEU A 22 30.24 34.43 -26.41
N ARG A 23 31.22 33.59 -26.74
CA ARG A 23 31.25 32.82 -27.98
C ARG A 23 29.95 32.02 -28.08
N ILE A 24 29.24 32.21 -29.18
CA ILE A 24 28.20 31.31 -29.67
C ILE A 24 28.92 29.99 -29.93
N ASN A 25 28.90 29.04 -28.99
CA ASN A 25 29.21 27.61 -29.20
C ASN A 25 28.93 26.70 -28.00
N ASP A 26 28.52 27.19 -26.83
CA ASP A 26 28.05 26.34 -25.72
C ASP A 26 26.62 26.71 -25.32
N MET A 27 25.64 26.46 -26.21
CA MET A 27 24.27 26.22 -25.75
C MET A 27 24.24 24.78 -25.21
N ASN A 28 24.72 24.59 -23.98
CA ASN A 28 24.37 23.39 -23.24
C ASN A 28 22.84 23.41 -23.12
N ASP A 29 22.17 22.42 -23.71
CA ASP A 29 20.77 22.15 -23.40
C ASP A 29 20.64 22.11 -21.87
N ILE A 30 19.80 22.97 -21.30
CA ILE A 30 19.55 22.97 -19.86
C ILE A 30 18.67 21.75 -19.59
N ASP A 31 19.22 20.76 -18.91
CA ASP A 31 18.47 19.60 -18.46
C ASP A 31 17.76 19.90 -17.13
N ASN A 32 16.56 19.36 -16.96
CA ASN A 32 15.85 19.21 -15.69
C ASN A 32 15.80 17.73 -15.35
N LYS A 33 16.66 17.31 -14.40
CA LYS A 33 16.82 15.91 -14.00
C LYS A 33 16.03 15.64 -12.72
N CYS A 34 15.07 14.73 -12.80
CA CYS A 34 14.19 14.42 -11.68
C CYS A 34 14.18 12.93 -11.34
N LEU A 35 14.15 12.61 -10.05
CA LEU A 35 13.71 11.31 -9.55
C LEU A 35 12.29 11.45 -9.01
N LEU A 36 11.34 10.67 -9.52
CA LEU A 36 9.96 10.62 -9.07
C LEU A 36 9.72 9.34 -8.27
N ILE A 37 9.41 9.49 -6.99
CA ILE A 37 9.04 8.41 -6.06
C ILE A 37 7.51 8.41 -5.89
N LEU A 38 6.86 7.32 -6.29
CA LEU A 38 5.41 7.16 -6.26
C LEU A 38 5.00 6.09 -5.25
N GLY A 39 4.00 6.41 -4.41
CA GLY A 39 3.30 5.45 -3.56
C GLY A 39 1.80 5.40 -3.83
N ASN A 40 1.05 4.63 -3.05
CA ASN A 40 -0.34 4.25 -3.38
C ASN A 40 -1.31 5.43 -3.49
N GLY A 41 -1.00 6.57 -2.85
CA GLY A 41 -1.76 7.81 -3.05
C GLY A 41 -1.77 8.31 -4.50
N PHE A 42 -0.80 7.92 -5.33
CA PHE A 42 -0.81 8.17 -6.78
C PHE A 42 -1.96 7.45 -7.48
N ASP A 43 -2.13 6.16 -7.20
CA ASP A 43 -3.21 5.33 -7.77
C ASP A 43 -4.59 5.84 -7.31
N LEU A 44 -4.70 6.20 -6.03
CA LEU A 44 -5.91 6.81 -5.47
C LEU A 44 -6.28 8.13 -6.15
N GLN A 45 -5.31 9.01 -6.39
CA GLN A 45 -5.52 10.28 -7.09
C GLN A 45 -5.91 10.05 -8.57
N CYS A 46 -5.46 8.95 -9.17
CA CYS A 46 -5.89 8.52 -10.50
C CYS A 46 -7.30 7.88 -10.50
N GLY A 47 -7.91 7.72 -9.32
CA GLY A 47 -9.26 7.19 -9.14
C GLY A 47 -9.34 5.67 -9.05
N LEU A 48 -8.23 5.00 -8.75
CA LEU A 48 -8.24 3.59 -8.40
C LEU A 48 -8.51 3.40 -6.91
N ASN A 49 -9.00 2.23 -6.54
CA ASN A 49 -9.29 1.79 -5.18
C ASN A 49 -8.29 0.69 -4.76
N THR A 50 -7.00 0.98 -4.77
CA THR A 50 -5.90 0.00 -4.64
C THR A 50 -5.43 -0.25 -3.20
N THR A 51 -6.11 0.30 -2.19
CA THR A 51 -5.75 0.05 -0.78
C THR A 51 -6.08 -1.38 -0.36
N TYR A 52 -5.35 -1.90 0.64
CA TYR A 52 -5.68 -3.18 1.27
C TYR A 52 -7.09 -3.18 1.87
N ASP A 53 -7.55 -2.06 2.45
CA ASP A 53 -8.92 -1.95 2.96
C ASP A 53 -9.97 -2.16 1.84
N ASN A 54 -9.78 -1.55 0.66
CA ASN A 54 -10.67 -1.76 -0.48
C ASN A 54 -10.61 -3.20 -1.00
N PHE A 55 -9.42 -3.78 -1.06
CA PHE A 55 -9.25 -5.19 -1.41
C PHE A 55 -10.05 -6.10 -0.49
N PHE A 56 -9.89 -5.97 0.83
CA PHE A 56 -10.61 -6.81 1.79
C PHE A 56 -12.11 -6.53 1.81
N ASN A 57 -12.55 -5.26 1.68
CA ASN A 57 -13.97 -4.95 1.58
C ASN A 57 -14.61 -5.61 0.34
N LEU A 58 -13.86 -5.73 -0.77
CA LEU A 58 -14.31 -6.51 -1.92
C LEU A 58 -14.35 -8.00 -1.57
N ARG A 59 -13.23 -8.56 -1.10
CA ARG A 59 -13.08 -10.01 -0.84
C ARG A 59 -14.06 -10.57 0.18
N PHE A 60 -14.45 -9.77 1.18
CA PHE A 60 -15.38 -10.18 2.23
C PHE A 60 -16.85 -9.86 1.88
N GLY A 61 -17.14 -9.48 0.62
CA GLY A 61 -18.49 -9.21 0.14
C GLY A 61 -19.11 -7.92 0.69
N ILE A 62 -18.34 -7.08 1.39
CA ILE A 62 -18.84 -5.84 2.02
C ILE A 62 -19.26 -4.84 0.94
N ILE A 63 -18.44 -4.66 -0.11
CA ILE A 63 -18.78 -3.77 -1.22
C ILE A 63 -20.03 -4.27 -1.95
N LEU A 64 -20.09 -5.56 -2.25
CA LEU A 64 -21.23 -6.17 -2.96
C LEU A 64 -22.53 -5.99 -2.17
N THR A 65 -22.53 -6.36 -0.89
CA THR A 65 -23.71 -6.23 -0.01
C THR A 65 -24.12 -4.76 0.19
N ALA A 66 -23.17 -3.84 0.28
CA ALA A 66 -23.46 -2.40 0.31
C ALA A 66 -24.09 -1.91 -1.00
N GLN A 67 -23.64 -2.39 -2.15
CA GLN A 67 -24.22 -2.00 -3.44
C GLN A 67 -25.63 -2.55 -3.63
N ILE A 68 -25.87 -3.81 -3.26
CA ILE A 68 -27.21 -4.42 -3.29
C ILE A 68 -28.15 -3.63 -2.39
N HIS A 69 -27.75 -3.42 -1.13
CA HIS A 69 -28.58 -2.74 -0.15
C HIS A 69 -28.85 -1.28 -0.54
N TRP A 70 -27.84 -0.57 -1.06
CA TRP A 70 -28.03 0.81 -1.52
C TRP A 70 -29.02 0.89 -2.68
N GLU A 71 -28.92 0.02 -3.69
CA GLU A 71 -29.90 -0.01 -4.79
C GLU A 71 -31.29 -0.41 -4.30
N TYR A 72 -31.38 -1.34 -3.34
CA TYR A 72 -32.64 -1.74 -2.73
C TYR A 72 -33.33 -0.56 -2.05
N VAL A 73 -32.63 0.08 -1.11
CA VAL A 73 -33.14 1.21 -0.33
C VAL A 73 -33.53 2.38 -1.24
N LYS A 74 -32.73 2.63 -2.28
CA LYS A 74 -32.98 3.72 -3.23
C LYS A 74 -34.19 3.46 -4.14
N ASN A 75 -34.31 2.26 -4.71
CA ASN A 75 -35.29 1.99 -5.77
C ASN A 75 -36.56 1.30 -5.28
N ILE A 76 -36.47 0.47 -4.23
CA ILE A 76 -37.61 -0.23 -3.63
C ILE A 76 -38.16 0.57 -2.45
N SER A 77 -37.32 0.87 -1.46
CA SER A 77 -37.77 1.62 -0.26
C SER A 77 -37.93 3.13 -0.51
N LYS A 78 -37.41 3.65 -1.63
CA LYS A 78 -37.46 5.07 -2.04
C LYS A 78 -36.88 6.03 -1.01
N VAL A 79 -35.86 5.59 -0.27
CA VAL A 79 -35.13 6.41 0.69
C VAL A 79 -33.88 6.99 0.03
N ASN A 80 -33.64 8.29 0.24
CA ASN A 80 -32.43 8.94 -0.23
C ASN A 80 -31.28 8.66 0.75
N ALA A 81 -30.53 7.58 0.51
CA ALA A 81 -29.37 7.20 1.30
C ALA A 81 -28.06 7.52 0.56
N ASP A 82 -27.06 8.06 1.29
CA ASP A 82 -25.72 8.20 0.76
C ASP A 82 -25.01 6.83 0.73
N TYR A 83 -24.27 6.58 -0.36
CA TYR A 83 -23.58 5.29 -0.52
C TYR A 83 -22.44 5.11 0.48
N LYS A 84 -21.74 6.17 0.89
CA LYS A 84 -20.65 6.09 1.87
C LYS A 84 -21.20 5.70 3.24
N ASP A 85 -22.33 6.27 3.63
CA ASP A 85 -23.01 5.92 4.89
C ASP A 85 -23.47 4.47 4.86
N THR A 86 -24.09 4.05 3.74
CA THR A 86 -24.50 2.65 3.53
C THR A 86 -23.33 1.69 3.63
N LEU A 87 -22.19 2.01 3.00
CA LEU A 87 -20.98 1.21 3.05
C LEU A 87 -20.41 1.11 4.47
N TYR A 88 -20.41 2.22 5.22
CA TYR A 88 -19.96 2.24 6.62
C TYR A 88 -20.82 1.36 7.52
N GLU A 89 -22.15 1.45 7.38
CA GLU A 89 -23.09 0.60 8.12
C GLU A 89 -22.90 -0.88 7.78
N ARG A 90 -22.79 -1.22 6.49
CA ARG A 90 -22.56 -2.60 6.06
C ARG A 90 -21.22 -3.14 6.54
N LYS A 91 -20.17 -2.33 6.53
CA LYS A 91 -18.87 -2.71 7.08
C LYS A 91 -18.97 -3.02 8.57
N SER A 92 -19.72 -2.23 9.33
CA SER A 92 -19.96 -2.46 10.76
C SER A 92 -20.78 -3.73 11.02
N ALA A 93 -21.84 -3.95 10.23
CA ALA A 93 -22.67 -5.16 10.32
C ALA A 93 -21.89 -6.43 9.92
N ALA A 94 -21.05 -6.37 8.89
CA ALA A 94 -20.17 -7.46 8.49
C ALA A 94 -19.18 -7.81 9.59
N LYS A 95 -18.54 -6.80 10.20
CA LYS A 95 -17.61 -6.98 11.32
C LYS A 95 -18.26 -7.73 12.46
N GLU A 96 -19.46 -7.32 12.88
CA GLU A 96 -20.23 -7.99 13.93
C GLU A 96 -20.61 -9.41 13.55
N PHE A 97 -21.09 -9.61 12.32
CA PHE A 97 -21.44 -10.93 11.81
C PHE A 97 -20.25 -11.90 11.85
N PHE A 98 -19.11 -11.51 11.30
CA PHE A 98 -17.93 -12.38 11.29
C PHE A 98 -17.41 -12.63 12.70
N ARG A 99 -17.44 -11.63 13.57
CA ARG A 99 -17.03 -11.78 14.98
C ARG A 99 -17.85 -12.84 15.69
N GLN A 100 -19.18 -12.79 15.60
CA GLN A 100 -20.06 -13.76 16.27
C GLN A 100 -19.93 -15.17 15.70
N ASN A 101 -19.67 -15.32 14.39
CA ASN A 101 -19.64 -16.63 13.76
C ASN A 101 -18.25 -17.29 13.82
N LEU A 102 -17.16 -16.52 13.73
CA LEU A 102 -15.81 -17.02 14.01
C LEU A 102 -15.66 -17.45 15.48
N TYR A 103 -16.43 -16.82 16.38
CA TYR A 103 -16.51 -17.22 17.77
C TYR A 103 -17.19 -18.58 17.96
N LYS A 104 -18.34 -18.77 17.30
CA LYS A 104 -19.25 -19.92 17.54
C LYS A 104 -18.92 -21.16 16.72
N ASN A 105 -18.29 -21.02 15.55
CA ASN A 105 -18.28 -22.07 14.53
C ASN A 105 -16.86 -22.41 14.06
N LYS A 106 -16.52 -23.72 14.02
CA LYS A 106 -15.27 -24.24 13.44
C LYS A 106 -15.27 -24.28 11.90
N ASN A 107 -16.32 -23.75 11.26
CA ASN A 107 -16.52 -23.77 9.81
C ASN A 107 -15.38 -23.06 9.06
N SER A 108 -15.18 -23.43 7.79
CA SER A 108 -14.26 -22.72 6.91
C SER A 108 -14.77 -21.31 6.62
N ILE A 109 -13.86 -20.34 6.46
CA ILE A 109 -14.14 -18.93 6.10
C ILE A 109 -15.13 -18.80 4.95
N ASN A 110 -15.03 -19.74 4.02
CA ASN A 110 -15.90 -19.83 2.85
C ASN A 110 -17.35 -19.88 3.20
N ALA A 111 -17.70 -20.68 4.20
CA ALA A 111 -19.06 -20.73 4.68
C ALA A 111 -19.46 -19.35 5.22
N LEU A 112 -18.61 -18.71 6.02
CA LEU A 112 -18.94 -17.43 6.66
C LEU A 112 -19.16 -16.30 5.65
N VAL A 113 -18.26 -16.11 4.68
CA VAL A 113 -18.41 -15.04 3.68
C VAL A 113 -19.63 -15.31 2.79
N LYS A 114 -19.89 -16.57 2.42
CA LYS A 114 -21.10 -16.94 1.67
C LYS A 114 -22.36 -16.70 2.48
N GLU A 115 -22.43 -17.18 3.71
CA GLU A 115 -23.54 -16.96 4.64
C GLU A 115 -23.81 -15.47 4.85
N TYR A 116 -22.76 -14.64 4.92
CA TYR A 116 -22.92 -13.18 5.03
C TYR A 116 -23.58 -12.59 3.78
N VAL A 117 -23.07 -12.92 2.60
CA VAL A 117 -23.59 -12.41 1.32
C VAL A 117 -25.01 -12.92 1.06
N GLU A 118 -25.30 -14.18 1.38
CA GLU A 118 -26.60 -14.82 1.16
C GLU A 118 -27.76 -14.13 1.90
N LYS A 119 -27.49 -13.40 2.99
CA LYS A 119 -28.51 -12.58 3.68
C LYS A 119 -29.13 -11.51 2.79
N PHE A 120 -28.46 -11.13 1.70
CA PHE A 120 -28.92 -10.12 0.75
C PHE A 120 -29.58 -10.72 -0.49
N SER A 121 -29.83 -12.04 -0.50
CA SER A 121 -30.50 -12.72 -1.61
C SER A 121 -31.90 -12.18 -1.87
N ASP A 122 -32.66 -11.87 -0.82
CA ASP A 122 -34.05 -11.42 -0.96
C ASP A 122 -34.14 -9.97 -1.47
N GLU A 123 -33.28 -9.07 -0.96
CA GLU A 123 -33.14 -7.71 -1.51
C GLU A 123 -32.81 -7.75 -3.01
N LEU A 124 -31.89 -8.64 -3.41
CA LEU A 124 -31.49 -8.81 -4.80
C LEU A 124 -32.62 -9.39 -5.66
N LYS A 125 -33.43 -10.31 -5.15
CA LYS A 125 -34.62 -10.84 -5.84
C LYS A 125 -35.67 -9.75 -6.06
N GLU A 126 -35.88 -8.86 -5.10
CA GLU A 126 -36.81 -7.73 -5.22
C GLU A 126 -36.33 -6.68 -6.22
N LEU A 127 -35.01 -6.54 -6.43
CA LEU A 127 -34.43 -5.67 -7.45
C LEU A 127 -34.63 -6.19 -8.89
N LYS A 128 -34.58 -7.51 -9.10
CA LYS A 128 -34.68 -8.14 -10.45
C LYS A 128 -35.90 -7.71 -11.30
N PRO A 129 -37.14 -7.64 -10.76
CA PRO A 129 -38.31 -7.27 -11.55
C PRO A 129 -38.42 -5.77 -11.87
N ILE A 130 -37.48 -4.92 -11.41
CA ILE A 130 -37.46 -3.50 -11.75
C ILE A 130 -37.20 -3.35 -13.25
N ASN A 131 -38.27 -3.35 -14.04
CA ASN A 131 -38.26 -2.95 -15.44
C ASN A 131 -38.22 -1.42 -15.50
N SER A 132 -37.04 -0.86 -15.29
CA SER A 132 -36.84 0.59 -15.42
C SER A 132 -36.60 0.96 -16.88
N GLN A 133 -37.07 2.14 -17.31
CA GLN A 133 -36.62 2.74 -18.56
C GLN A 133 -35.13 3.14 -18.51
N ASP A 134 -34.49 3.05 -17.34
CA ASP A 134 -33.08 3.34 -17.13
C ASP A 134 -32.19 2.12 -17.43
N THR A 135 -31.69 2.08 -18.66
CA THR A 135 -30.75 1.04 -19.12
C THR A 135 -29.48 0.90 -18.27
N ASN A 136 -29.06 1.94 -17.52
CA ASN A 136 -27.89 1.85 -16.65
C ASN A 136 -28.21 1.11 -15.35
N LEU A 137 -29.40 1.31 -14.80
CA LEU A 137 -29.84 0.59 -13.59
C LEU A 137 -29.97 -0.91 -13.88
N THR A 138 -30.56 -1.29 -15.01
CA THR A 138 -30.68 -2.71 -15.41
C THR A 138 -29.31 -3.37 -15.51
N LYS A 139 -28.36 -2.75 -16.22
CA LYS A 139 -26.97 -3.27 -16.33
C LYS A 139 -26.29 -3.42 -14.97
N ARG A 140 -26.56 -2.51 -14.04
CA ARG A 140 -26.01 -2.58 -12.69
C ARG A 140 -26.62 -3.72 -11.89
N ILE A 141 -27.92 -3.94 -11.96
CA ILE A 141 -28.60 -5.07 -11.31
C ILE A 141 -28.09 -6.40 -11.88
N ASP A 142 -27.91 -6.50 -13.20
CA ASP A 142 -27.34 -7.69 -13.85
C ASP A 142 -25.90 -7.96 -13.38
N TYR A 143 -25.09 -6.92 -13.28
CA TYR A 143 -23.74 -7.01 -12.72
C TYR A 143 -23.76 -7.51 -11.25
N LEU A 144 -24.61 -6.93 -10.40
CA LEU A 144 -24.74 -7.35 -9.00
C LEU A 144 -25.18 -8.81 -8.87
N ASN A 145 -26.10 -9.26 -9.74
CA ASN A 145 -26.50 -10.66 -9.80
C ASN A 145 -25.35 -11.59 -10.19
N SER A 146 -24.59 -11.23 -11.23
CA SER A 146 -23.41 -11.99 -11.65
C SER A 146 -22.38 -12.11 -10.53
N GLU A 147 -22.09 -11.00 -9.84
CA GLU A 147 -21.14 -11.00 -8.73
C GLU A 147 -21.65 -11.81 -7.53
N PHE A 148 -22.94 -11.73 -7.21
CA PHE A 148 -23.56 -12.55 -6.16
C PHE A 148 -23.43 -14.05 -6.45
N GLU A 149 -23.71 -14.46 -7.69
CA GLU A 149 -23.50 -15.85 -8.11
C GLU A 149 -22.02 -16.27 -8.06
N ASN A 150 -21.10 -15.37 -8.38
CA ASN A 150 -19.67 -15.63 -8.33
C ASN A 150 -19.21 -15.89 -6.88
N PHE A 151 -19.71 -15.12 -5.92
CA PHE A 151 -19.45 -15.31 -4.49
C PHE A 151 -19.95 -16.65 -3.96
N THR A 152 -21.13 -17.10 -4.39
CA THR A 152 -21.69 -18.38 -3.93
C THR A 152 -20.94 -19.58 -4.53
N LYS A 153 -20.39 -19.44 -5.74
CA LYS A 153 -19.63 -20.51 -6.44
C LYS A 153 -18.17 -20.62 -5.99
N ASN A 154 -17.48 -19.52 -5.67
CA ASN A 154 -16.04 -19.55 -5.37
C ASN A 154 -15.72 -19.89 -3.91
N ASN A 155 -14.59 -20.56 -3.69
CA ASN A 155 -14.03 -20.83 -2.37
C ASN A 155 -12.77 -19.96 -2.15
N ILE A 156 -12.85 -18.99 -1.25
CA ILE A 156 -11.75 -18.26 -0.58
C ILE A 156 -10.96 -19.25 0.31
N THR A 157 -9.81 -19.73 -0.15
CA THR A 157 -9.10 -20.86 0.49
C THR A 157 -7.70 -20.53 1.00
N ASN A 158 -7.31 -19.25 1.03
CA ASN A 158 -5.97 -18.86 1.46
C ASN A 158 -5.90 -18.55 2.96
N SER A 159 -4.87 -19.07 3.63
CA SER A 159 -4.67 -18.89 5.07
C SER A 159 -4.46 -17.42 5.48
N TRP A 160 -3.85 -16.58 4.64
CA TRP A 160 -3.70 -15.15 4.94
C TRP A 160 -5.02 -14.38 4.83
N GLU A 161 -5.91 -14.78 3.91
CA GLU A 161 -7.27 -14.22 3.84
C GLU A 161 -8.08 -14.55 5.10
N LEU A 162 -7.91 -15.75 5.69
CA LEU A 162 -8.51 -16.11 6.98
C LEU A 162 -8.06 -15.18 8.10
N ILE A 163 -6.75 -15.01 8.21
CA ILE A 163 -6.15 -14.21 9.27
C ILE A 163 -6.58 -12.76 9.12
N ALA A 164 -6.63 -12.24 7.89
CA ALA A 164 -7.15 -10.90 7.61
C ALA A 164 -8.64 -10.75 7.99
N LEU A 165 -9.48 -11.76 7.71
CA LEU A 165 -10.89 -11.73 8.12
C LEU A 165 -11.05 -11.75 9.64
N ALA A 166 -10.27 -12.59 10.33
CA ALA A 166 -10.29 -12.66 11.78
C ALA A 166 -9.77 -11.35 12.41
N ALA A 167 -8.72 -10.77 11.84
CA ALA A 167 -8.21 -9.45 12.23
C ALA A 167 -9.29 -8.37 12.04
N PHE A 168 -9.96 -8.34 10.88
CA PHE A 168 -11.09 -7.44 10.62
C PHE A 168 -12.19 -7.56 11.67
N ALA A 169 -12.58 -8.80 12.02
CA ALA A 169 -13.66 -9.08 12.96
C ALA A 169 -13.32 -8.71 14.41
N PHE A 170 -12.09 -8.99 14.85
CA PHE A 170 -11.69 -8.93 16.27
C PHE A 170 -10.90 -7.69 16.68
N ILE A 171 -10.24 -7.00 15.75
CA ILE A 171 -9.45 -5.80 16.08
C ILE A 171 -10.33 -4.57 15.93
N LYS A 172 -10.31 -3.65 16.89
CA LYS A 172 -11.11 -2.43 16.86
C LYS A 172 -10.74 -1.52 15.69
N ASN A 173 -11.71 -0.74 15.23
CA ASN A 173 -11.50 0.24 14.15
C ASN A 173 -10.56 1.38 14.56
N ASP A 174 -10.49 1.70 15.86
CA ASP A 174 -9.62 2.73 16.45
C ASP A 174 -8.32 2.15 17.04
N SER A 175 -7.99 0.89 16.72
CA SER A 175 -6.73 0.26 17.11
C SER A 175 -5.53 1.09 16.63
N PRO A 176 -4.47 1.27 17.46
CA PRO A 176 -3.27 2.03 17.08
C PRO A 176 -2.61 1.52 15.80
N ILE A 177 -2.61 0.20 15.63
CA ILE A 177 -2.21 -0.48 14.40
C ILE A 177 -3.48 -0.92 13.69
N MET A 178 -3.61 -0.55 12.41
CA MET A 178 -4.75 -0.94 11.60
C MET A 178 -4.66 -2.43 11.25
N TRP A 179 -5.78 -3.15 11.34
CA TRP A 179 -5.85 -4.57 10.96
C TRP A 179 -5.50 -4.83 9.49
N SER A 180 -5.72 -3.82 8.63
CA SER A 180 -5.44 -3.86 7.19
C SER A 180 -4.01 -3.44 6.83
N ASP A 181 -3.15 -3.21 7.83
CA ASP A 181 -1.71 -3.12 7.63
C ASP A 181 -1.14 -4.53 7.40
N VAL A 182 -1.12 -4.93 6.12
CA VAL A 182 -0.76 -6.29 5.70
C VAL A 182 0.67 -6.65 6.06
N GLU A 183 1.62 -5.73 5.85
CA GLU A 183 3.05 -6.00 6.13
C GLU A 183 3.26 -6.22 7.63
N ARG A 184 2.66 -5.36 8.48
CA ARG A 184 2.75 -5.53 9.93
C ARG A 184 2.06 -6.81 10.38
N MET A 185 0.89 -7.14 9.83
CA MET A 185 0.19 -8.38 10.17
C MET A 185 1.00 -9.62 9.81
N ILE A 186 1.68 -9.63 8.64
CA ILE A 186 2.58 -10.70 8.25
C ILE A 186 3.70 -10.84 9.28
N TYR A 187 4.39 -9.74 9.61
CA TYR A 187 5.48 -9.74 10.60
C TYR A 187 5.07 -10.34 11.95
N GLU A 188 3.93 -9.91 12.49
CA GLU A 188 3.45 -10.36 13.80
C GLU A 188 3.07 -11.85 13.77
N VAL A 189 2.42 -12.29 12.70
CA VAL A 189 2.01 -13.69 12.53
C VAL A 189 3.21 -14.62 12.34
N ILE A 190 4.16 -14.30 11.44
CA ILE A 190 5.36 -15.13 11.24
C ILE A 190 6.20 -15.18 12.51
N THR A 191 6.30 -14.06 13.24
CA THR A 191 7.06 -13.99 14.49
C THR A 191 6.39 -14.80 15.59
N TRP A 192 5.06 -14.75 15.70
CA TRP A 192 4.33 -15.59 16.63
C TRP A 192 4.53 -17.08 16.31
N VAL A 193 4.27 -17.50 15.07
CA VAL A 193 4.32 -18.93 14.70
C VAL A 193 5.73 -19.50 14.81
N LEU A 194 6.73 -18.80 14.28
CA LEU A 194 8.11 -19.31 14.16
C LEU A 194 8.94 -19.09 15.42
N LYS A 195 8.60 -18.12 16.28
CA LYS A 195 9.33 -17.85 17.53
C LYS A 195 8.43 -17.85 18.76
N GLY A 196 7.42 -16.99 18.80
CA GLY A 196 6.64 -16.70 20.01
C GLY A 196 5.94 -17.93 20.60
N ARG A 197 5.27 -18.71 19.76
CA ARG A 197 4.51 -19.88 20.16
C ARG A 197 5.40 -20.99 20.72
N ARG A 198 6.53 -21.27 20.08
CA ARG A 198 7.50 -22.28 20.53
C ARG A 198 8.22 -21.87 21.80
N LYS A 199 8.63 -20.60 21.91
CA LYS A 199 9.16 -20.04 23.16
C LYS A 199 8.15 -20.20 24.30
N SER A 200 6.86 -20.02 24.01
CA SER A 200 5.81 -20.22 25.00
C SER A 200 5.69 -21.68 25.47
N ASP A 201 5.85 -22.66 24.57
CA ASP A 201 5.85 -24.08 24.95
C ASP A 201 7.09 -24.43 25.78
N ALA A 202 8.27 -24.00 25.34
CA ALA A 202 9.54 -24.28 26.00
C ALA A 202 9.63 -23.71 27.42
N GLN A 203 9.00 -22.56 27.70
CA GLN A 203 8.99 -21.94 29.03
C GLN A 203 8.29 -22.78 30.11
N LEU A 204 7.39 -23.69 29.73
CA LEU A 204 6.71 -24.57 30.67
C LEU A 204 7.30 -25.98 30.72
N GLN A 205 7.88 -26.44 29.62
CA GLN A 205 8.54 -27.74 29.56
C GLN A 205 9.81 -27.71 30.44
N LYS A 206 9.98 -28.75 31.26
CA LYS A 206 11.20 -28.99 32.04
C LYS A 206 11.82 -30.29 31.56
N GLU A 207 13.14 -30.36 31.55
CA GLU A 207 13.84 -31.62 31.28
C GLU A 207 13.59 -32.61 32.42
N ASP A 208 13.41 -33.88 32.06
CA ASP A 208 13.29 -34.96 33.04
C ASP A 208 14.57 -35.06 33.88
N ASP A 209 14.40 -35.09 35.20
CA ASP A 209 15.49 -35.29 36.14
C ASP A 209 15.62 -36.79 36.40
N LEU A 210 16.36 -37.44 35.49
CA LEU A 210 16.58 -38.89 35.51
C LEU A 210 17.36 -39.33 36.76
N VAL A 211 18.17 -38.45 37.34
CA VAL A 211 18.99 -38.71 38.54
C VAL A 211 18.11 -38.82 39.78
N ASN A 212 17.10 -37.95 39.89
CA ASN A 212 16.15 -37.97 41.01
C ASN A 212 14.81 -38.65 40.67
N HIS A 213 14.74 -39.36 39.53
CA HIS A 213 13.53 -40.02 39.02
C HIS A 213 12.30 -39.11 38.94
N LYS A 214 12.46 -37.85 38.51
CA LYS A 214 11.34 -36.94 38.26
C LYS A 214 11.10 -36.78 36.77
N PHE A 215 9.91 -37.17 36.34
CA PHE A 215 9.43 -36.96 34.97
C PHE A 215 8.51 -35.74 34.94
N TYR A 216 8.78 -34.78 34.08
CA TYR A 216 8.05 -33.52 33.99
C TYR A 216 7.16 -33.51 32.75
N THR A 217 5.92 -33.99 32.89
CA THR A 217 4.89 -33.85 31.85
C THR A 217 4.05 -32.60 32.11
N VAL A 218 3.88 -31.77 31.07
CA VAL A 218 3.02 -30.57 31.12
C VAL A 218 1.73 -30.88 30.38
N SER A 219 0.58 -30.58 30.99
CA SER A 219 -0.71 -30.76 30.33
C SER A 219 -0.89 -29.77 29.17
N THR A 220 -1.65 -30.17 28.15
CA THR A 220 -1.99 -29.32 27.00
C THR A 220 -2.70 -28.05 27.41
N ASP A 221 -3.55 -28.10 28.44
CA ASP A 221 -4.28 -26.93 28.94
C ASP A 221 -3.35 -25.88 29.58
N ALA A 222 -2.30 -26.33 30.26
CA ALA A 222 -1.30 -25.43 30.83
C ALA A 222 -0.49 -24.73 29.73
N LEU A 223 -0.10 -25.49 28.70
CA LEU A 223 0.56 -24.94 27.50
C LEU A 223 -0.35 -23.92 26.79
N ASP A 224 -1.62 -24.26 26.56
CA ASP A 224 -2.58 -23.37 25.90
C ASP A 224 -2.81 -22.08 26.71
N LYS A 225 -2.98 -22.19 28.03
CA LYS A 225 -3.15 -21.03 28.92
C LYS A 225 -1.94 -20.10 28.87
N LYS A 226 -0.73 -20.66 28.90
CA LYS A 226 0.50 -19.87 28.81
C LYS A 226 0.67 -19.23 27.44
N ALA A 227 0.38 -19.97 26.37
CA ALA A 227 0.40 -19.46 25.01
C ALA A 227 -0.60 -18.31 24.84
N ASN A 228 -1.81 -18.40 25.41
CA ASN A 228 -2.75 -17.28 25.46
C ASN A 228 -2.16 -16.05 26.15
N THR A 229 -1.58 -16.20 27.35
CA THR A 229 -0.98 -15.07 28.09
C THR A 229 0.15 -14.42 27.29
N ASN A 230 1.06 -15.23 26.75
CA ASN A 230 2.20 -14.74 25.98
C ASN A 230 1.76 -14.09 24.67
N PHE A 231 0.75 -14.63 23.99
CA PHE A 231 0.18 -14.03 22.79
C PHE A 231 -0.45 -12.67 23.05
N ILE A 232 -1.24 -12.54 24.13
CA ILE A 232 -1.88 -11.27 24.50
C ILE A 232 -0.82 -10.20 24.79
N ALA A 233 0.28 -10.57 25.46
CA ALA A 233 1.39 -9.67 25.70
C ALA A 233 2.12 -9.28 24.40
N PHE A 234 2.29 -10.24 23.48
CA PHE A 234 2.97 -10.04 22.20
C PHE A 234 2.15 -9.16 21.23
N PHE A 235 0.84 -9.40 21.11
CA PHE A 235 -0.08 -8.64 20.24
C PHE A 235 -0.64 -7.35 20.88
N ASN A 236 0.00 -6.82 21.92
CA ASN A 236 -0.52 -5.68 22.70
C ASN A 236 -0.62 -4.35 21.93
N GLY A 237 0.06 -4.24 20.78
CA GLY A 237 -0.04 -3.07 19.89
C GLY A 237 -1.41 -2.96 19.19
N TYR A 238 -2.19 -4.04 19.18
CA TYR A 238 -3.54 -4.07 18.65
C TYR A 238 -4.58 -3.96 19.77
N SER A 239 -5.54 -3.07 19.57
CA SER A 239 -6.72 -3.02 20.43
C SER A 239 -7.76 -4.00 19.91
N PHE A 240 -8.02 -5.07 20.66
CA PHE A 240 -9.08 -6.02 20.34
C PHE A 240 -10.43 -5.55 20.87
N GLU A 241 -11.49 -5.94 20.17
CA GLU A 241 -12.85 -5.88 20.65
C GLU A 241 -12.96 -6.63 21.99
N ASN A 242 -13.95 -6.31 22.80
CA ASN A 242 -14.21 -7.03 24.04
C ASN A 242 -15.72 -7.20 24.19
N ASP A 243 -16.14 -8.43 24.48
CA ASP A 243 -17.51 -8.70 24.87
C ASP A 243 -17.50 -9.19 26.32
N ALA A 244 -17.52 -8.23 27.24
CA ALA A 244 -17.52 -8.50 28.68
C ALA A 244 -18.79 -9.22 29.16
N ALA A 245 -19.82 -9.34 28.31
CA ALA A 245 -21.07 -10.03 28.65
C ALA A 245 -20.98 -11.55 28.45
N LEU A 246 -19.98 -12.04 27.74
CA LEU A 246 -19.78 -13.46 27.48
C LEU A 246 -18.73 -14.03 28.45
N ASN A 247 -19.07 -15.05 29.25
CA ASN A 247 -18.15 -15.81 30.10
C ASN A 247 -17.22 -16.72 29.25
N GLU A 248 -16.49 -16.10 28.34
CA GLU A 248 -15.98 -16.71 27.12
C GLU A 248 -14.52 -16.26 26.88
N PRO A 249 -13.67 -17.08 26.22
CA PRO A 249 -12.31 -16.68 25.89
C PRO A 249 -12.24 -15.31 25.19
N PRO A 250 -11.25 -14.46 25.55
CA PRO A 250 -11.07 -13.16 24.90
C PRO A 250 -10.82 -13.35 23.40
N TYR A 251 -11.28 -12.42 22.55
CA TYR A 251 -11.13 -12.56 21.08
C TYR A 251 -9.67 -12.72 20.63
N GLN A 252 -8.71 -12.19 21.39
CA GLN A 252 -7.26 -12.46 21.22
C GLN A 252 -6.96 -13.96 21.21
N SER A 253 -7.58 -14.73 22.10
CA SER A 253 -7.39 -16.18 22.22
C SER A 253 -7.90 -16.90 20.98
N ILE A 254 -9.04 -16.46 20.43
CA ILE A 254 -9.61 -17.05 19.22
C ILE A 254 -8.77 -16.69 18.00
N PHE A 255 -8.35 -15.43 17.91
CA PHE A 255 -7.45 -14.97 16.86
C PHE A 255 -6.14 -15.77 16.85
N ARG A 256 -5.54 -16.00 18.03
CA ARG A 256 -4.39 -16.89 18.19
C ARG A 256 -4.66 -18.29 17.68
N LYS A 257 -5.78 -18.91 18.09
CA LYS A 257 -6.15 -20.27 17.68
C LYS A 257 -6.35 -20.39 16.17
N ILE A 258 -6.86 -19.34 15.52
CA ILE A 258 -6.98 -19.28 14.06
C ILE A 258 -5.60 -19.28 13.42
N ILE A 259 -4.68 -18.40 13.85
CA ILE A 259 -3.31 -18.35 13.34
C ILE A 259 -2.60 -19.71 13.51
N GLU A 260 -2.69 -20.30 14.70
CA GLU A 260 -2.05 -21.58 15.00
C GLU A 260 -2.64 -22.72 14.19
N LYS A 261 -3.96 -22.75 13.97
CA LYS A 261 -4.60 -23.76 13.12
C LYS A 261 -4.10 -23.73 11.68
N GLU A 262 -3.82 -22.54 11.14
CA GLU A 262 -3.37 -22.40 9.76
C GLU A 262 -1.89 -22.74 9.59
N PHE A 263 -1.05 -22.30 10.53
CA PHE A 263 0.39 -22.26 10.32
C PHE A 263 1.24 -22.93 11.41
N TYR A 264 0.72 -23.24 12.58
CA TYR A 264 1.51 -23.86 13.64
C TYR A 264 1.42 -25.38 13.61
N ASP A 265 2.57 -26.03 13.55
CA ASP A 265 2.72 -27.46 13.81
C ASP A 265 3.95 -27.66 14.71
N PRO A 266 3.79 -28.21 15.93
CA PRO A 266 4.92 -28.40 16.84
C PRO A 266 5.94 -29.43 16.34
N TYR A 267 5.54 -30.35 15.44
CA TYR A 267 6.37 -31.46 14.97
C TYR A 267 7.15 -31.13 13.70
N GLU A 268 6.71 -30.13 12.93
CA GLU A 268 7.41 -29.66 11.75
C GLU A 268 8.64 -28.81 12.10
N SER A 269 9.64 -28.80 11.21
CA SER A 269 10.78 -27.90 11.35
C SER A 269 10.38 -26.45 11.06
N LEU A 270 11.15 -25.49 11.59
CA LEU A 270 10.85 -24.08 11.37
C LEU A 270 10.94 -23.67 9.90
N ASP A 271 11.91 -24.21 9.16
CA ASP A 271 12.06 -23.93 7.72
C ASP A 271 10.89 -24.48 6.90
N ILE A 272 10.37 -25.66 7.24
CA ILE A 272 9.20 -26.22 6.54
C ILE A 272 7.98 -25.34 6.79
N LEU A 273 7.76 -24.92 8.04
CA LEU A 273 6.68 -23.99 8.37
C LEU A 273 6.82 -22.65 7.66
N ALA A 274 8.01 -22.05 7.68
CA ALA A 274 8.28 -20.79 7.00
C ALA A 274 8.00 -20.89 5.49
N ASN A 275 8.46 -21.95 4.83
CA ASN A 275 8.17 -22.19 3.42
C ASN A 275 6.67 -22.39 3.14
N LYS A 276 5.95 -23.12 4.00
CA LYS A 276 4.48 -23.27 3.88
C LYS A 276 3.77 -21.91 3.97
N MET A 277 4.16 -21.08 4.93
CA MET A 277 3.62 -19.74 5.13
C MET A 277 3.93 -18.82 3.93
N LEU A 278 5.15 -18.89 3.39
CA LEU A 278 5.55 -18.12 2.21
C LEU A 278 4.79 -18.57 0.95
N ASN A 279 4.58 -19.88 0.76
CA ASN A 279 3.79 -20.39 -0.35
C ASN A 279 2.34 -19.90 -0.31
N GLU A 280 1.72 -19.84 0.87
CA GLU A 280 0.41 -19.21 1.02
C GLU A 280 0.46 -17.70 0.79
N LEU A 281 1.56 -17.02 1.14
CA LEU A 281 1.72 -15.59 0.88
C LEU A 281 1.81 -15.28 -0.63
N VAL A 282 2.55 -16.10 -1.39
CA VAL A 282 2.64 -15.98 -2.86
C VAL A 282 1.28 -16.16 -3.54
N LYS A 283 0.46 -17.10 -3.05
CA LYS A 283 -0.93 -17.24 -3.54
C LYS A 283 -1.77 -16.01 -3.22
N PHE A 284 -1.63 -15.48 -1.99
CA PHE A 284 -2.32 -14.28 -1.56
C PHE A 284 -1.98 -13.06 -2.43
N GLU A 285 -0.71 -12.91 -2.79
CA GLU A 285 -0.22 -11.88 -3.71
C GLU A 285 -0.81 -11.99 -5.10
N SER A 286 -0.93 -13.22 -5.63
CA SER A 286 -1.60 -13.44 -6.91
C SER A 286 -3.09 -13.07 -6.86
N ILE A 287 -3.76 -13.28 -5.73
CA ILE A 287 -5.15 -12.85 -5.53
C ILE A 287 -5.24 -11.33 -5.52
N PHE A 288 -4.32 -10.67 -4.80
CA PHE A 288 -4.23 -9.21 -4.76
C PHE A 288 -3.89 -8.61 -6.14
N SER A 289 -3.00 -9.24 -6.90
CA SER A 289 -2.61 -8.80 -8.24
C SER A 289 -3.81 -8.80 -9.19
N ASN A 290 -4.65 -9.82 -9.11
CA ASN A 290 -5.90 -9.90 -9.88
C ASN A 290 -6.87 -8.77 -9.51
N PHE A 291 -7.00 -8.44 -8.23
CA PHE A 291 -7.80 -7.31 -7.77
C PHE A 291 -7.32 -5.98 -8.36
N ILE A 292 -6.00 -5.76 -8.41
CA ILE A 292 -5.43 -4.55 -9.02
C ILE A 292 -5.71 -4.54 -10.54
N ASN A 293 -5.47 -5.66 -11.23
CA ASN A 293 -5.71 -5.78 -12.67
C ASN A 293 -7.19 -5.56 -13.06
N GLN A 294 -8.14 -5.94 -12.22
CA GLN A 294 -9.57 -5.66 -12.45
C GLN A 294 -9.89 -4.16 -12.48
N GLN A 295 -9.09 -3.34 -11.80
CA GLN A 295 -9.26 -1.90 -11.74
C GLN A 295 -8.50 -1.19 -12.87
N THR A 296 -7.28 -1.62 -13.14
CA THR A 296 -6.44 -0.99 -14.17
C THR A 296 -6.69 -1.52 -15.57
N GLY A 297 -7.24 -2.73 -15.72
CA GLY A 297 -7.15 -3.46 -16.98
C GLY A 297 -5.74 -4.01 -17.25
N LEU A 298 -5.58 -4.67 -18.39
CA LEU A 298 -4.32 -5.36 -18.76
C LEU A 298 -3.62 -4.76 -19.98
N ASP A 299 -4.35 -4.14 -20.90
CA ASP A 299 -3.86 -3.72 -22.22
C ASP A 299 -3.95 -2.20 -22.38
N TYR A 300 -2.80 -1.51 -22.46
CA TYR A 300 -2.77 -0.05 -22.60
C TYR A 300 -3.22 0.48 -23.97
N GLU A 301 -3.43 -0.39 -24.98
CA GLU A 301 -3.88 0.01 -26.31
C GLU A 301 -5.38 -0.20 -26.53
N LYS A 302 -5.96 -1.23 -25.89
CA LYS A 302 -7.33 -1.67 -26.15
C LYS A 302 -8.27 -1.54 -24.95
N ASP A 303 -7.75 -1.65 -23.73
CA ASP A 303 -8.58 -1.61 -22.53
C ASP A 303 -8.87 -0.16 -22.12
N THR A 304 -10.15 0.19 -22.12
CA THR A 304 -10.61 1.53 -21.72
C THR A 304 -10.23 1.88 -20.28
N LYS A 305 -10.21 0.91 -19.35
CA LYS A 305 -9.76 1.15 -17.97
C LYS A 305 -8.29 1.53 -17.94
N THR A 306 -7.47 0.81 -18.72
CA THR A 306 -6.03 1.04 -18.78
C THR A 306 -5.70 2.38 -19.40
N ILE A 307 -6.37 2.72 -20.51
CA ILE A 307 -6.23 4.02 -21.17
C ILE A 307 -6.63 5.16 -20.23
N ASN A 308 -7.78 5.06 -19.57
CA ASN A 308 -8.26 6.09 -18.64
C ASN A 308 -7.31 6.28 -17.44
N TYR A 309 -6.82 5.19 -16.87
CA TYR A 309 -5.85 5.22 -15.78
C TYR A 309 -4.56 5.92 -16.22
N TYR A 310 -3.97 5.46 -17.33
CA TYR A 310 -2.74 5.98 -17.88
C TYR A 310 -2.82 7.48 -18.23
N GLN A 311 -3.94 7.95 -18.80
CA GLN A 311 -4.14 9.38 -19.10
C GLN A 311 -4.14 10.24 -17.83
N ARG A 312 -4.81 9.78 -16.76
CA ARG A 312 -4.82 10.46 -15.46
C ARG A 312 -3.44 10.47 -14.82
N ALA A 313 -2.78 9.32 -14.80
CA ALA A 313 -1.41 9.14 -14.31
C ALA A 313 -0.43 10.09 -15.01
N THR A 314 -0.52 10.20 -16.33
CA THR A 314 0.29 11.11 -17.13
C THR A 314 0.06 12.57 -16.76
N LYS A 315 -1.20 13.01 -16.69
CA LYS A 315 -1.56 14.39 -16.30
C LYS A 315 -1.01 14.72 -14.92
N LEU A 316 -1.09 13.76 -14.00
CA LEU A 316 -0.56 13.88 -12.65
C LEU A 316 0.96 14.02 -12.63
N VAL A 317 1.71 13.10 -13.27
CA VAL A 317 3.18 13.18 -13.35
C VAL A 317 3.64 14.51 -13.93
N ARG A 318 3.01 14.96 -15.02
CA ARG A 318 3.29 16.28 -15.63
C ARG A 318 3.12 17.42 -14.62
N SER A 319 2.06 17.36 -13.83
CA SER A 319 1.74 18.38 -12.82
C SER A 319 2.64 18.31 -11.58
N LEU A 320 3.20 17.14 -11.25
CA LEU A 320 4.16 16.97 -10.16
C LEU A 320 5.55 17.52 -10.52
N ILE A 321 5.97 17.34 -11.77
CA ILE A 321 7.27 17.86 -12.24
C ILE A 321 7.17 19.38 -12.45
N TYR A 322 6.06 19.85 -13.05
CA TYR A 322 5.83 21.26 -13.38
C TYR A 322 4.54 21.81 -12.74
N PRO A 323 4.55 22.09 -11.43
CA PRO A 323 3.34 22.48 -10.68
C PRO A 323 2.70 23.79 -11.15
N ASN A 324 3.47 24.71 -11.71
CA ASN A 324 2.96 25.99 -12.20
C ASN A 324 2.49 25.92 -13.67
N GLY A 325 2.52 24.75 -14.29
CA GLY A 325 2.16 24.55 -15.71
C GLY A 325 3.15 25.17 -16.71
N TYR A 326 4.08 25.99 -16.25
CA TYR A 326 5.11 26.61 -17.09
C TYR A 326 6.23 25.60 -17.37
N MET A 327 6.14 24.98 -18.55
CA MET A 327 7.23 24.24 -19.16
C MET A 327 8.08 25.26 -19.93
N ASN A 328 9.36 25.40 -19.58
CA ASN A 328 10.26 26.06 -20.51
C ASN A 328 10.52 25.09 -21.67
N GLU A 329 10.06 25.44 -22.87
CA GLU A 329 10.11 24.57 -24.06
C GLU A 329 11.54 24.26 -24.52
N ASP A 330 12.52 25.02 -24.03
CA ASP A 330 13.95 24.85 -24.33
C ASP A 330 14.66 23.88 -23.35
N ILE A 331 13.99 23.44 -22.28
CA ILE A 331 14.57 22.56 -21.25
C ILE A 331 14.30 21.09 -21.59
N ASN A 332 15.35 20.28 -21.64
CA ASN A 332 15.23 18.82 -21.71
C ASN A 332 14.84 18.28 -20.33
N THR A 333 13.87 17.37 -20.24
CA THR A 333 13.43 16.76 -18.98
C THR A 333 13.85 15.29 -18.94
N ILE A 334 14.67 14.92 -17.96
CA ILE A 334 15.14 13.53 -17.80
C ILE A 334 14.62 12.99 -16.48
N ILE A 335 13.93 11.86 -16.53
CA ILE A 335 13.16 11.33 -15.40
C ILE A 335 13.61 9.92 -15.08
N ASP A 336 13.85 9.68 -13.80
CA ASP A 336 13.81 8.37 -13.19
C ASP A 336 12.48 8.20 -12.45
N ILE A 337 11.82 7.06 -12.63
CA ILE A 337 10.60 6.72 -11.91
C ILE A 337 10.87 5.52 -11.01
N LEU A 338 10.67 5.73 -9.72
CA LEU A 338 10.72 4.69 -8.70
C LEU A 338 9.33 4.53 -8.09
N ASN A 339 8.68 3.43 -8.44
CA ASN A 339 7.27 3.22 -8.15
C ASN A 339 7.10 2.11 -7.11
N PHE A 340 6.50 2.44 -5.96
CA PHE A 340 6.14 1.49 -4.91
C PHE A 340 4.78 0.83 -5.18
N ASN A 341 4.05 1.27 -6.20
CA ASN A 341 2.77 0.67 -6.57
C ASN A 341 2.99 -0.57 -7.46
N TYR A 342 1.99 -1.45 -7.46
CA TYR A 342 1.93 -2.60 -8.36
C TYR A 342 1.38 -2.24 -9.75
N THR A 343 1.03 -0.96 -9.97
CA THR A 343 0.51 -0.41 -11.23
C THR A 343 1.53 0.52 -11.87
N PHE A 344 1.16 1.16 -12.99
CA PHE A 344 1.98 2.18 -13.66
C PHE A 344 3.42 1.73 -13.89
N ASP A 345 3.55 0.58 -14.54
CA ASP A 345 4.81 -0.07 -14.87
C ASP A 345 5.40 0.41 -16.21
N VAL A 346 6.59 -0.09 -16.56
CA VAL A 346 7.35 0.39 -17.73
C VAL A 346 6.63 0.20 -19.07
N ARG A 347 5.59 -0.66 -19.15
CA ARG A 347 4.75 -0.77 -20.34
C ARG A 347 4.17 0.58 -20.78
N PHE A 348 3.93 1.48 -19.82
CA PHE A 348 3.43 2.82 -20.09
C PHE A 348 4.46 3.78 -20.68
N LYS A 349 5.76 3.42 -20.77
CA LYS A 349 6.82 4.32 -21.25
C LYS A 349 6.52 4.93 -22.62
N ILE A 350 6.16 4.10 -23.62
CA ILE A 350 5.84 4.59 -24.97
C ILE A 350 4.59 5.49 -24.97
N PRO A 351 3.42 5.03 -24.49
CA PRO A 351 2.25 5.88 -24.52
C PRO A 351 2.46 7.16 -23.71
N PHE A 352 3.17 7.10 -22.57
CA PHE A 352 3.57 8.23 -21.72
C PHE A 352 4.33 9.29 -22.50
N LEU A 353 5.42 8.91 -23.17
CA LEU A 353 6.20 9.85 -23.97
C LEU A 353 5.35 10.41 -25.12
N LYS A 354 4.53 9.59 -25.80
CA LYS A 354 3.65 10.07 -26.87
C LYS A 354 2.64 11.14 -26.41
N SER A 355 2.24 11.17 -25.14
CA SER A 355 1.22 12.10 -24.65
C SER A 355 1.76 13.42 -24.13
N ILE A 356 3.02 13.46 -23.67
CA ILE A 356 3.63 14.66 -23.10
C ILE A 356 4.80 15.19 -23.91
N ASP A 357 5.43 14.36 -24.73
CA ASP A 357 6.64 14.70 -25.46
C ASP A 357 6.38 15.09 -26.91
N LEU A 358 5.67 16.19 -27.11
CA LEU A 358 5.34 16.68 -28.45
C LEU A 358 6.56 17.24 -29.21
N LYS A 359 7.68 17.50 -28.52
CA LYS A 359 8.88 18.16 -29.09
C LYS A 359 10.18 17.34 -28.95
N GLY A 360 10.14 16.12 -28.43
CA GLY A 360 11.34 15.29 -28.22
C GLY A 360 12.22 15.78 -27.06
N LYS A 361 11.64 16.45 -26.07
CA LYS A 361 12.29 17.07 -24.92
C LYS A 361 12.14 16.25 -23.64
N TRP A 362 11.45 15.11 -23.65
CA TRP A 362 11.29 14.25 -22.48
C TRP A 362 12.02 12.92 -22.67
N GLN A 363 12.78 12.53 -21.66
CA GLN A 363 13.48 11.27 -21.62
C GLN A 363 13.18 10.54 -20.33
N ILE A 364 12.79 9.26 -20.44
CA ILE A 364 12.77 8.34 -19.30
C ILE A 364 14.10 7.59 -19.26
N ASN A 365 14.92 7.91 -18.26
CA ASN A 365 16.18 7.23 -18.00
C ASN A 365 15.94 5.84 -17.38
N SER A 366 15.20 5.78 -16.26
CA SER A 366 14.80 4.52 -15.62
C SER A 366 13.33 4.53 -15.20
N TRP A 367 12.72 3.33 -15.14
CA TRP A 367 11.35 3.14 -14.66
C TRP A 367 11.26 1.80 -13.96
N ASN A 368 11.21 1.83 -12.63
CA ASN A 368 11.31 0.64 -11.79
C ASN A 368 10.13 0.55 -10.83
N ASN A 369 9.45 -0.60 -10.81
CA ASN A 369 8.53 -0.96 -9.74
C ASN A 369 9.27 -1.74 -8.67
N ILE A 370 9.21 -1.29 -7.41
CA ILE A 370 9.98 -1.93 -6.33
C ILE A 370 9.40 -3.30 -6.00
N HIS A 371 8.09 -3.37 -5.76
CA HIS A 371 7.41 -4.55 -5.24
C HIS A 371 6.81 -5.45 -6.32
N GLY A 372 7.35 -5.41 -7.54
CA GLY A 372 6.79 -6.13 -8.68
C GLY A 372 5.57 -5.44 -9.30
N VAL A 373 4.89 -6.13 -10.22
CA VAL A 373 3.78 -5.58 -11.01
C VAL A 373 2.56 -6.49 -10.99
N ALA A 374 1.36 -5.92 -10.88
CA ALA A 374 0.14 -6.69 -10.76
C ALA A 374 -0.15 -7.57 -11.99
N CYS A 375 0.25 -7.10 -13.18
CA CYS A 375 0.05 -7.78 -14.46
C CYS A 375 1.11 -8.85 -14.78
N TRP A 376 1.91 -9.26 -13.79
CA TRP A 376 3.09 -10.10 -14.00
C TRP A 376 2.86 -11.40 -14.78
N ASN A 377 1.68 -12.01 -14.60
CA ASN A 377 1.26 -13.26 -15.23
C ASN A 377 0.36 -13.06 -16.46
N SER A 378 0.25 -11.84 -16.99
CA SER A 378 -0.55 -11.57 -18.18
C SER A 378 0.26 -11.71 -19.45
N ASP A 379 -0.17 -12.61 -20.35
CA ASP A 379 0.46 -12.81 -21.66
C ASP A 379 0.52 -11.51 -22.48
N ILE A 380 -0.55 -10.72 -22.45
CA ILE A 380 -0.63 -9.43 -23.17
C ILE A 380 0.39 -8.44 -22.57
N ALA A 381 0.48 -8.36 -21.24
CA ALA A 381 1.44 -7.47 -20.59
C ALA A 381 2.89 -7.89 -20.87
N GLN A 382 3.18 -9.19 -20.86
CA GLN A 382 4.51 -9.73 -21.18
C GLN A 382 4.89 -9.46 -22.63
N GLN A 383 3.95 -9.59 -23.58
CA GLN A 383 4.18 -9.23 -24.98
C GLN A 383 4.49 -7.74 -25.15
N GLN A 384 3.70 -6.87 -24.51
CA GLN A 384 3.93 -5.42 -24.50
C GLN A 384 5.28 -5.04 -23.89
N TYR A 385 5.66 -5.70 -22.80
CA TYR A 385 6.99 -5.54 -22.19
C TYR A 385 8.10 -5.97 -23.16
N SER A 386 7.99 -7.14 -23.77
CA SER A 386 9.01 -7.69 -24.67
C SER A 386 9.24 -6.81 -25.91
N GLN A 387 8.16 -6.22 -26.45
CA GLN A 387 8.23 -5.26 -27.56
C GLN A 387 9.06 -4.01 -27.22
N LEU A 388 9.00 -3.53 -25.97
CA LEU A 388 9.78 -2.38 -25.51
C LEU A 388 11.29 -2.66 -25.49
N PHE A 389 11.69 -3.89 -25.21
CA PHE A 389 13.09 -4.27 -24.98
C PHE A 389 13.71 -5.13 -26.10
N LYS A 390 13.04 -5.23 -27.25
CA LYS A 390 13.53 -5.95 -28.46
C LYS A 390 13.97 -7.40 -28.19
N ASN A 391 13.23 -8.13 -27.35
CA ASN A 391 13.44 -9.57 -27.11
C ASN A 391 14.87 -9.97 -26.68
N LYS A 392 15.58 -9.18 -25.86
CA LYS A 392 16.59 -9.79 -24.98
C LYS A 392 15.82 -10.72 -24.05
N GLU A 393 16.08 -12.03 -24.12
CA GLU A 393 15.37 -13.17 -23.53
C GLU A 393 14.17 -12.83 -22.62
N LEU A 394 12.98 -13.39 -22.92
CA LEU A 394 11.74 -13.23 -22.14
C LEU A 394 11.94 -13.47 -20.64
N GLU A 395 12.39 -12.44 -19.91
CA GLU A 395 12.33 -12.39 -18.46
C GLU A 395 10.88 -12.15 -18.09
N LYS A 396 10.33 -13.05 -17.28
CA LYS A 396 8.98 -12.88 -16.72
C LYS A 396 8.92 -11.55 -15.98
N LEU A 397 7.80 -10.86 -16.08
CA LEU A 397 7.55 -9.69 -15.24
C LEU A 397 7.64 -10.08 -13.76
N PRO A 398 8.14 -9.19 -12.89
CA PRO A 398 8.35 -9.50 -11.48
C PRO A 398 6.99 -9.60 -10.78
N ALA A 399 6.75 -10.74 -10.11
CA ALA A 399 5.53 -10.96 -9.34
C ALA A 399 5.41 -9.95 -8.18
N PRO A 400 4.19 -9.58 -7.75
CA PRO A 400 3.97 -8.76 -6.57
C PRO A 400 4.60 -9.37 -5.31
N ILE A 401 5.23 -8.52 -4.50
CA ILE A 401 5.94 -8.93 -3.29
C ILE A 401 5.42 -8.13 -2.10
N PHE A 402 4.78 -8.81 -1.15
CA PHE A 402 4.61 -8.34 0.22
C PHE A 402 5.82 -8.77 1.03
N GLY A 403 6.42 -7.85 1.77
CA GLY A 403 7.57 -8.18 2.59
C GLY A 403 7.61 -7.38 3.86
N VAL A 404 8.33 -7.92 4.84
CA VAL A 404 8.63 -7.24 6.09
C VAL A 404 9.99 -6.56 6.00
N ASP A 405 10.24 -5.61 6.89
CA ASP A 405 11.53 -4.92 6.94
C ASP A 405 12.60 -5.84 7.57
N ASN A 406 13.78 -5.88 6.98
CA ASN A 406 14.93 -6.64 7.48
C ASN A 406 15.28 -6.23 8.92
N HIS A 407 15.22 -4.92 9.22
CA HIS A 407 15.54 -4.38 10.55
C HIS A 407 14.55 -4.84 11.62
N GLU A 408 13.37 -5.35 11.25
CA GLU A 408 12.42 -5.95 12.21
C GLU A 408 12.79 -7.41 12.53
N ILE A 409 13.56 -8.07 11.68
CA ILE A 409 13.98 -9.47 11.88
C ILE A 409 15.34 -9.56 12.57
N PHE A 410 16.29 -8.76 12.10
CA PHE A 410 17.63 -8.67 12.66
C PHE A 410 17.64 -7.59 13.73
N GLU A 411 17.90 -7.96 14.99
CA GLU A 411 18.13 -7.00 16.07
C GLU A 411 19.54 -6.41 15.93
N ILE A 412 19.78 -5.62 14.87
CA ILE A 412 21.11 -5.09 14.51
C ILE A 412 21.71 -4.24 15.65
N ASP A 413 20.88 -3.72 16.57
CA ASP A 413 21.30 -2.83 17.66
C ASP A 413 21.63 -3.53 19.00
N SER A 414 21.43 -4.85 19.16
CA SER A 414 21.60 -5.50 20.48
C SER A 414 22.96 -6.16 20.73
N GLY A 415 23.84 -6.28 19.72
CA GLY A 415 25.16 -6.90 19.88
C GLY A 415 25.12 -8.39 20.28
N GLU A 416 23.94 -9.02 20.29
CA GLU A 416 23.75 -10.44 20.57
C GLU A 416 23.43 -11.18 19.25
N ASN A 417 24.34 -12.09 18.86
CA ASN A 417 24.22 -13.11 17.81
C ASN A 417 23.25 -12.78 16.67
N ASP A 418 23.77 -12.26 15.57
CA ASP A 418 23.12 -12.31 14.26
C ASP A 418 22.78 -13.78 13.94
N ASN A 419 21.57 -14.21 14.29
CA ASN A 419 21.11 -15.55 13.95
C ASN A 419 20.73 -15.54 12.47
N TRP A 420 21.74 -15.70 11.61
CA TRP A 420 21.58 -15.80 10.16
C TRP A 420 20.68 -16.97 9.74
N ASP A 421 20.46 -17.94 10.64
CA ASP A 421 19.56 -19.08 10.45
C ASP A 421 18.11 -18.78 10.88
N ASP A 422 17.73 -17.50 11.06
CA ASP A 422 16.33 -17.14 11.32
C ASP A 422 15.45 -17.35 10.07
N PRO A 423 14.52 -18.33 10.10
CA PRO A 423 13.73 -18.69 8.92
C PRO A 423 12.75 -17.60 8.50
N ARG A 424 12.54 -16.56 9.33
CA ARG A 424 11.74 -15.38 8.94
C ARG A 424 12.43 -14.54 7.86
N ILE A 425 13.74 -14.72 7.63
CA ILE A 425 14.50 -13.96 6.61
C ILE A 425 13.87 -14.05 5.22
N ILE A 426 13.24 -15.17 4.87
CA ILE A 426 12.64 -15.39 3.55
C ILE A 426 11.42 -14.48 3.27
N PHE A 427 10.86 -13.85 4.31
CA PHE A 427 9.75 -12.88 4.20
C PHE A 427 10.23 -11.45 4.03
N THR A 428 11.53 -11.20 4.19
CA THR A 428 12.06 -9.85 4.05
C THR A 428 11.95 -9.35 2.63
N LYS A 429 11.69 -8.04 2.47
CA LYS A 429 11.62 -7.42 1.14
C LYS A 429 12.90 -7.69 0.34
N SER A 430 14.09 -7.56 0.94
CA SER A 430 15.34 -7.76 0.21
C SER A 430 15.54 -9.20 -0.27
N TYR A 431 15.24 -10.19 0.59
CA TYR A 431 15.38 -11.60 0.21
C TYR A 431 14.46 -11.91 -0.96
N ARG A 432 13.20 -11.48 -0.87
CA ARG A 432 12.20 -11.74 -1.91
C ARG A 432 12.51 -11.05 -3.23
N LEU A 433 13.09 -9.84 -3.20
CA LEU A 433 13.53 -9.18 -4.44
C LEU A 433 14.65 -9.93 -5.15
N ILE A 434 15.59 -10.51 -4.40
CA ILE A 434 16.69 -11.31 -4.95
C ILE A 434 16.15 -12.64 -5.50
N ASP A 435 15.33 -13.34 -4.71
CA ASP A 435 14.73 -14.62 -5.06
C ASP A 435 13.83 -14.54 -6.30
N ASN A 436 13.10 -13.43 -6.47
CA ASN A 436 12.28 -13.18 -7.65
C ASN A 436 13.06 -12.56 -8.83
N HIS A 437 14.39 -12.50 -8.74
CA HIS A 437 15.28 -11.92 -9.76
C HIS A 437 14.86 -10.52 -10.24
N VAL A 438 14.23 -9.72 -9.37
CA VAL A 438 13.69 -8.40 -9.76
C VAL A 438 14.80 -7.49 -10.31
N ASN A 439 16.03 -7.64 -9.81
CA ASN A 439 17.18 -6.86 -10.27
C ASN A 439 17.69 -7.25 -11.66
N SER A 440 17.47 -8.48 -12.16
CA SER A 440 17.85 -8.81 -13.55
C SER A 440 16.95 -8.09 -14.56
N ILE A 441 15.69 -7.90 -14.17
CA ILE A 441 14.66 -7.19 -14.93
C ILE A 441 14.90 -5.66 -14.91
N ARG A 442 15.51 -5.12 -13.85
CA ARG A 442 15.86 -3.70 -13.72
C ARG A 442 17.10 -3.35 -14.56
N ASN A 443 16.92 -3.22 -15.86
CA ASN A 443 18.02 -3.04 -16.81
C ASN A 443 18.57 -1.61 -16.92
N THR A 444 18.23 -0.70 -16.00
CA THR A 444 18.65 0.72 -16.06
C THR A 444 19.09 1.26 -14.71
N ALA A 445 20.36 1.66 -14.63
CA ALA A 445 20.87 2.45 -13.50
C ALA A 445 20.17 3.82 -13.43
N PHE A 446 19.96 4.30 -12.21
CA PHE A 446 19.52 5.67 -11.98
C PHE A 446 20.51 6.70 -12.55
N GLN A 447 20.03 7.92 -12.75
CA GLN A 447 20.90 9.04 -13.13
C GLN A 447 21.99 9.25 -12.08
N LYS A 448 23.21 9.56 -12.52
CA LYS A 448 24.33 9.88 -11.60
C LYS A 448 24.09 11.13 -10.75
N LYS A 449 23.25 12.05 -11.23
CA LYS A 449 22.87 13.29 -10.54
C LYS A 449 21.44 13.66 -10.93
N VAL A 450 20.66 14.10 -9.95
CA VAL A 450 19.34 14.71 -10.16
C VAL A 450 19.29 16.10 -9.53
N ASP A 451 18.43 16.96 -10.08
CA ASP A 451 18.18 18.30 -9.55
C ASP A 451 17.08 18.28 -8.49
N THR A 452 16.10 17.38 -8.62
CA THR A 452 14.97 17.26 -7.68
C THR A 452 14.55 15.81 -7.48
N ILE A 453 14.37 15.41 -6.23
CA ILE A 453 13.64 14.20 -5.84
C ILE A 453 12.21 14.61 -5.47
N ILE A 454 11.24 14.08 -6.20
CA ILE A 454 9.81 14.36 -6.03
C ILE A 454 9.17 13.12 -5.40
N ILE A 455 8.53 13.29 -4.25
CA ILE A 455 7.83 12.20 -3.56
C ILE A 455 6.33 12.49 -3.54
N TYR A 456 5.52 11.54 -4.01
CA TYR A 456 4.07 11.66 -3.98
C TYR A 456 3.35 10.36 -3.65
N GLY A 457 2.28 10.47 -2.87
CA GLY A 457 1.39 9.35 -2.57
C GLY A 457 1.99 8.27 -1.66
N HIS A 458 3.20 8.46 -1.16
CA HIS A 458 3.84 7.54 -0.23
C HIS A 458 3.44 7.85 1.22
N SER A 459 3.22 6.82 2.04
CA SER A 459 2.88 6.98 3.46
C SER A 459 4.05 7.49 4.30
N LEU A 460 5.28 7.22 3.82
CA LEU A 460 6.55 7.43 4.52
C LEU A 460 6.57 6.66 5.86
N ASN A 461 6.10 5.42 5.81
CA ASN A 461 6.11 4.51 6.94
C ASN A 461 7.52 3.95 7.16
N ARG A 462 7.77 3.47 8.39
CA ARG A 462 9.09 2.98 8.81
C ARG A 462 9.60 1.82 7.94
N ALA A 463 8.71 0.93 7.48
CA ALA A 463 9.04 -0.25 6.69
C ALA A 463 9.67 0.04 5.32
N ASP A 464 9.70 1.30 4.89
CA ASP A 464 10.34 1.73 3.64
C ASP A 464 11.53 2.67 3.88
N TYR A 465 11.90 2.93 5.15
CA TYR A 465 12.98 3.88 5.48
C TYR A 465 14.32 3.46 4.88
N SER A 466 14.64 2.17 4.85
CA SER A 466 15.86 1.63 4.24
C SER A 466 15.98 1.95 2.74
N TYR A 467 14.85 2.00 2.01
CA TYR A 467 14.85 2.45 0.61
C TYR A 467 15.16 3.94 0.50
N PHE A 468 14.54 4.78 1.34
CA PHE A 468 14.78 6.22 1.33
C PHE A 468 16.21 6.57 1.73
N GLU A 469 16.76 5.90 2.74
CA GLU A 469 18.16 6.05 3.16
C GLU A 469 19.10 5.75 1.99
N SER A 470 18.95 4.59 1.35
CA SER A 470 19.76 4.20 0.18
C SER A 470 19.67 5.24 -0.94
N ILE A 471 18.47 5.77 -1.22
CA ILE A 471 18.27 6.81 -2.25
C ILE A 471 18.94 8.12 -1.84
N PHE A 472 18.81 8.52 -0.58
CA PHE A 472 19.37 9.77 -0.08
C PHE A 472 20.90 9.72 -0.06
N ASP A 473 21.49 8.56 0.17
CA ASP A 473 22.93 8.34 0.06
C ASP A 473 23.43 8.38 -1.39
N ILE A 474 22.72 7.73 -2.33
CA ILE A 474 23.06 7.77 -3.76
C ILE A 474 23.19 9.21 -4.27
N TYR A 475 22.34 10.11 -3.79
CA TYR A 475 22.33 11.51 -4.21
C TYR A 475 22.97 12.47 -3.21
N ASP A 476 23.56 11.94 -2.13
CA ASP A 476 24.14 12.70 -1.02
C ASP A 476 23.25 13.90 -0.63
N VAL A 477 22.03 13.61 -0.18
CA VAL A 477 21.02 14.65 0.10
C VAL A 477 21.54 15.69 1.09
N PHE A 478 22.41 15.30 2.01
CA PHE A 478 22.95 16.21 3.01
C PHE A 478 23.97 17.20 2.41
N ASN A 479 24.89 16.77 1.53
CA ASN A 479 25.97 17.65 1.03
C ASN A 479 25.81 18.13 -0.42
N SER A 480 24.94 17.52 -1.22
CA SER A 480 24.72 17.94 -2.62
C SER A 480 23.76 19.14 -2.72
N ASP A 481 23.38 19.57 -3.94
CA ASP A 481 22.38 20.63 -4.17
C ASP A 481 20.97 20.09 -4.43
N VAL A 482 20.76 18.77 -4.28
CA VAL A 482 19.49 18.13 -4.67
C VAL A 482 18.31 18.67 -3.87
N LYS A 483 17.20 18.96 -4.54
CA LYS A 483 15.98 19.45 -3.90
C LYS A 483 15.06 18.29 -3.55
N LEU A 484 14.46 18.31 -2.37
CA LEU A 484 13.38 17.42 -1.97
C LEU A 484 12.03 18.13 -2.12
N ARG A 485 11.12 17.52 -2.88
CA ARG A 485 9.76 18.02 -3.08
C ARG A 485 8.75 16.95 -2.68
N PHE A 486 8.05 17.20 -1.59
CA PHE A 486 6.97 16.35 -1.13
C PHE A 486 5.62 16.90 -1.55
N TYR A 487 4.72 16.03 -1.99
CA TYR A 487 3.34 16.37 -2.26
C TYR A 487 2.40 15.67 -1.28
N TYR A 488 1.44 16.42 -0.72
CA TYR A 488 0.42 15.87 0.19
C TYR A 488 -1.00 16.04 -0.35
N TRP A 489 -1.86 15.05 -0.09
CA TRP A 489 -3.27 15.12 -0.44
C TRP A 489 -4.02 16.10 0.47
N HIS A 490 -4.94 16.89 -0.08
CA HIS A 490 -5.61 17.98 0.65
C HIS A 490 -6.67 17.51 1.65
N GLY A 491 -7.07 16.24 1.57
CA GLY A 491 -8.12 15.70 2.42
C GLY A 491 -9.53 15.75 1.82
N TYR A 492 -9.69 16.23 0.59
CA TYR A 492 -10.98 16.33 -0.09
C TYR A 492 -10.82 16.33 -1.62
N ASP A 493 -11.90 15.97 -2.31
CA ASP A 493 -12.04 16.06 -3.76
C ASP A 493 -12.81 17.32 -4.18
N LYS A 494 -12.70 17.71 -5.46
CA LYS A 494 -13.47 18.85 -6.03
C LYS A 494 -14.99 18.71 -5.86
N LYS A 495 -15.48 17.47 -5.82
CA LYS A 495 -16.90 17.11 -5.73
C LYS A 495 -17.45 17.17 -4.30
N ASP A 496 -16.59 17.30 -3.30
CA ASP A 496 -17.04 17.31 -1.91
C ASP A 496 -17.71 18.66 -1.57
N ASN A 497 -18.93 18.59 -1.05
CA ASN A 497 -19.71 19.75 -0.60
C ASN A 497 -19.21 20.25 0.77
N LEU A 498 -18.00 20.79 0.78
CA LEU A 498 -17.37 21.39 1.96
C LEU A 498 -17.28 22.91 1.82
N SER A 499 -17.48 23.62 2.92
CA SER A 499 -17.23 25.07 2.96
C SER A 499 -15.73 25.36 2.77
N GLU A 500 -15.40 26.57 2.30
CA GLU A 500 -14.00 26.98 2.15
C GLU A 500 -13.22 26.97 3.48
N GLU A 501 -13.91 27.19 4.60
CA GLU A 501 -13.31 27.08 5.93
C GLU A 501 -12.98 25.62 6.29
N GLN A 502 -13.91 24.69 6.02
CA GLN A 502 -13.68 23.26 6.22
C GLN A 502 -12.52 22.76 5.36
N LYS A 503 -12.47 23.14 4.09
CA LYS A 503 -11.36 22.80 3.18
C LYS A 503 -10.01 23.28 3.71
N LYS A 504 -9.92 24.52 4.21
CA LYS A 504 -8.69 25.06 4.81
C LYS A 504 -8.25 24.27 6.04
N VAL A 505 -9.19 23.95 6.94
CA VAL A 505 -8.90 23.20 8.17
C VAL A 505 -8.38 21.80 7.82
N ILE A 506 -9.07 21.08 6.93
CA ILE A 506 -8.70 19.74 6.51
C ILE A 506 -7.33 19.76 5.81
N ALA A 507 -7.11 20.69 4.87
CA ALA A 507 -5.83 20.82 4.19
C ALA A 507 -4.68 21.09 5.17
N LYS A 508 -4.89 21.92 6.20
CA LYS A 508 -3.88 22.20 7.22
C LYS A 508 -3.62 21.00 8.14
N GLN A 509 -4.62 20.15 8.38
CA GLN A 509 -4.43 18.88 9.09
C GLN A 509 -3.57 17.91 8.27
N GLN A 510 -3.85 17.77 6.98
CA GLN A 510 -3.06 16.91 6.10
C GLN A 510 -1.62 17.42 5.92
N GLU A 511 -1.43 18.73 5.79
CA GLU A 511 -0.10 19.36 5.74
C GLU A 511 0.71 19.03 7.00
N ARG A 512 0.10 19.17 8.20
CA ARG A 512 0.75 18.83 9.48
C ARG A 512 1.11 17.35 9.57
N LYS A 513 0.23 16.46 9.10
CA LYS A 513 0.49 15.01 9.07
C LYS A 513 1.67 14.69 8.15
N ALA A 514 1.69 15.26 6.94
CA ALA A 514 2.78 15.11 6.00
C ALA A 514 4.11 15.62 6.58
N MET A 515 4.11 16.83 7.16
CA MET A 515 5.30 17.42 7.79
C MET A 515 5.85 16.53 8.92
N LYS A 516 4.96 15.97 9.76
CA LYS A 516 5.37 15.02 10.81
C LYS A 516 6.07 13.79 10.25
N ASN A 517 5.55 13.22 9.16
CA ASN A 517 6.14 12.02 8.55
C ASN A 517 7.47 12.34 7.84
N ILE A 518 7.55 13.49 7.15
CA ILE A 518 8.79 13.97 6.53
C ILE A 518 9.86 14.21 7.60
N ALA A 519 9.50 14.86 8.71
CA ALA A 519 10.44 15.12 9.79
C ALA A 519 10.98 13.82 10.40
N LYS A 520 10.12 12.80 10.61
CA LYS A 520 10.56 11.48 11.08
C LYS A 520 11.52 10.82 10.10
N LEU A 521 11.20 10.81 8.80
CA LEU A 521 12.06 10.22 7.77
C LEU A 521 13.42 10.92 7.72
N LEU A 522 13.43 12.25 7.64
CA LEU A 522 14.66 13.03 7.53
C LEU A 522 15.50 12.96 8.79
N ASN A 523 14.90 12.97 9.98
CA ASN A 523 15.65 12.79 11.23
C ASN A 523 16.22 11.38 11.35
N SER A 524 15.46 10.35 10.93
CA SER A 524 15.95 8.97 10.89
C SER A 524 17.16 8.84 9.95
N TYR A 525 17.11 9.47 8.78
CA TYR A 525 18.24 9.52 7.86
C TYR A 525 19.40 10.34 8.45
N GLY A 526 19.12 11.50 9.03
CA GLY A 526 20.13 12.35 9.66
C GLY A 526 20.89 11.62 10.78
N SER A 527 20.24 10.73 11.53
CA SER A 527 20.89 9.94 12.57
C SER A 527 21.83 8.85 12.05
N THR A 528 21.76 8.47 10.77
CA THR A 528 22.70 7.50 10.18
C THR A 528 23.96 8.15 9.61
N LEU A 529 24.01 9.48 9.56
CA LEU A 529 25.20 10.23 9.13
C LEU A 529 26.25 10.28 10.24
N GLU A 530 27.52 9.98 9.91
CA GLU A 530 28.65 9.97 10.86
C GLU A 530 28.96 11.35 11.50
N ASN A 531 28.40 12.44 10.97
CA ASN A 531 28.67 13.81 11.43
C ASN A 531 27.63 14.29 12.46
N GLU A 532 28.09 14.95 13.54
CA GLU A 532 27.30 15.57 14.62
C GLU A 532 26.23 16.62 14.16
N HIS A 533 26.10 16.85 12.86
CA HIS A 533 25.16 17.81 12.26
C HIS A 533 23.95 17.17 11.58
N GLY A 534 23.86 15.84 11.55
CA GLY A 534 22.70 15.12 10.98
C GLY A 534 21.37 15.48 11.64
N GLU A 535 21.37 15.80 12.94
CA GLU A 535 20.20 16.28 13.68
C GLU A 535 19.58 17.57 13.11
N ASN A 536 20.35 18.34 12.33
CA ASN A 536 19.92 19.61 11.75
C ASN A 536 19.60 19.55 10.24
N ILE A 537 19.49 18.35 9.65
CA ILE A 537 19.24 18.18 8.21
C ILE A 537 18.01 18.97 7.72
N ILE A 538 16.91 18.96 8.48
CA ILE A 538 15.70 19.71 8.11
C ILE A 538 15.99 21.21 8.06
N ASN A 539 16.64 21.75 9.09
CA ASN A 539 16.96 23.17 9.18
C ASN A 539 17.87 23.59 8.02
N LYS A 540 18.88 22.78 7.71
CA LYS A 540 19.78 23.00 6.57
C LYS A 540 19.01 23.06 5.25
N LEU A 541 18.24 22.01 4.93
CA LEU A 541 17.49 21.94 3.67
C LEU A 541 16.46 23.05 3.53
N VAL A 542 15.87 23.53 4.64
CA VAL A 542 14.94 24.68 4.62
C VAL A 542 15.68 26.00 4.37
N LEU A 543 16.79 26.25 5.07
CA LEU A 543 17.60 27.48 4.88
C LEU A 543 18.18 27.58 3.46
N GLU A 544 18.57 26.45 2.89
CA GLU A 544 19.06 26.34 1.51
C GLU A 544 17.94 26.34 0.45
N GLN A 545 16.66 26.43 0.86
CA GLN A 545 15.49 26.38 -0.03
C GLN A 545 15.40 25.10 -0.88
N ARG A 546 15.87 23.99 -0.30
CA ARG A 546 15.92 22.67 -0.93
C ARG A 546 14.82 21.74 -0.48
N LEU A 547 14.13 22.01 0.63
CA LEU A 547 12.95 21.26 1.07
C LEU A 547 11.66 22.01 0.73
N SER A 548 10.75 21.36 0.00
CA SER A 548 9.44 21.91 -0.35
C SER A 548 8.32 20.91 -0.06
N LEU A 549 7.22 21.41 0.51
CA LEU A 549 5.99 20.67 0.76
C LEU A 549 4.85 21.38 0.01
N LEU A 550 4.24 20.69 -0.95
CA LEU A 550 3.21 21.25 -1.83
C LEU A 550 1.91 20.43 -1.74
N PRO A 551 0.74 21.08 -1.86
CA PRO A 551 -0.50 20.36 -2.05
C PRO A 551 -0.47 19.60 -3.40
N SER A 552 -1.01 18.39 -3.45
CA SER A 552 -1.27 17.64 -4.69
C SER A 552 -1.99 18.44 -5.80
N PRO A 553 -1.83 18.09 -7.08
CA PRO A 553 -2.64 18.70 -8.12
C PRO A 553 -4.12 18.33 -7.99
N LEU A 554 -5.02 19.32 -8.05
CA LEU A 554 -6.47 19.12 -8.16
C LEU A 554 -6.81 18.67 -9.59
N LEU A 555 -6.80 17.35 -9.84
CA LEU A 555 -6.99 16.77 -11.19
C LEU A 555 -8.38 16.97 -11.79
#